data_AF-A0A8T5XT48-F1
#
_entry.id   AF-A0A8T5XT48-F1
#
_cell.length_a   1.000
_cell.length_b   1.000
_cell.length_c   1.000
_cell.angle_alpha   90.00
_cell.angle_beta   90.00
_cell.angle_gamma   90.00
#
_symmetry.space_group_name_H-M   'P 1'
#
loop_
_entity.id
_entity.type
_entity.pdbx_description
1 polymer ?
#
loop_
_entity_poly.entity_id
_entity_poly.type
_entity_poly.pdbx_seq_one_letter_code
_entity_poly.pdbx_strand_id
1 'polypeptide(L)'
;MKYPEKCSEIDEMYLCFMAGKLKSKEAISFLIECVKRDGDCSYEKASEALINIAKKEVIDILEKEYFKEGTHFRTWAVEILEKIKSKKSEKLLLKLLDKDKNITKKTAIAYGLCKHFSKAAIPKVLNLLDNGYDRSLVNLEEGMYVNHIVNGLNHRDLKKWKESISDEKIRVKKAMESMINEDVNTPVKREEIGRNDPCPCGSGKKYKKCCLNRGGK
;
A
#
# COMPACT_ATOMS: atom_id res chain seq x y z
N MET A 1 19.63 14.85 -16.11
CA MET A 1 18.90 15.89 -15.35
C MET A 1 19.51 15.95 -13.96
N LYS A 2 19.96 17.11 -13.48
CA LYS A 2 20.42 17.25 -12.07
C LYS A 2 19.18 17.53 -11.22
N TYR A 3 18.87 16.64 -10.27
CA TYR A 3 17.76 16.83 -9.35
C TYR A 3 18.14 17.88 -8.30
N PRO A 4 17.24 18.81 -7.95
CA PRO A 4 17.54 19.89 -7.01
C PRO A 4 17.80 19.35 -5.60
N GLU A 5 18.73 19.96 -4.87
CA GLU A 5 19.04 19.61 -3.47
C GLU A 5 17.96 20.05 -2.48
N LYS A 6 17.08 20.98 -2.87
CA LYS A 6 15.93 21.44 -2.10
C LYS A 6 14.73 21.66 -3.02
N CYS A 7 13.62 20.99 -2.74
CA CYS A 7 12.32 21.22 -3.35
C CYS A 7 11.24 21.21 -2.28
N SER A 8 10.07 21.77 -2.57
CA SER A 8 8.91 21.53 -1.71
C SER A 8 8.49 20.06 -1.81
N GLU A 9 7.78 19.54 -0.80
CA GLU A 9 7.25 18.17 -0.82
C GLU A 9 6.40 17.89 -2.07
N ILE A 10 5.65 18.91 -2.51
CA ILE A 10 4.83 18.85 -3.73
C ILE A 10 5.70 18.71 -4.98
N ASP A 11 6.77 19.51 -5.09
CA ASP A 11 7.68 19.43 -6.23
C ASP A 11 8.39 18.08 -6.29
N GLU A 12 8.82 17.55 -5.15
CA GLU A 12 9.45 16.23 -5.06
C GLU A 12 8.49 15.12 -5.52
N MET A 13 7.21 15.17 -5.12
CA MET A 13 6.20 14.23 -5.60
C MET A 13 6.05 14.27 -7.13
N TYR A 14 5.99 15.47 -7.73
CA TYR A 14 5.90 15.61 -9.19
C TYR A 14 7.18 15.16 -9.90
N LEU A 15 8.36 15.44 -9.32
CA LEU A 15 9.63 14.96 -9.83
C LEU A 15 9.70 13.43 -9.81
N CYS A 16 9.28 12.80 -8.72
CA CYS A 16 9.20 11.33 -8.61
C CYS A 16 8.27 10.76 -9.69
N PHE A 17 7.06 11.33 -9.81
CA PHE A 17 6.09 10.93 -10.82
C PHE A 17 6.65 11.05 -12.25
N MET A 18 7.23 12.20 -12.59
CA MET A 18 7.78 12.45 -13.92
C MET A 18 9.00 11.57 -14.22
N ALA A 19 9.88 11.33 -13.24
CA ALA A 19 11.00 10.41 -13.38
C ALA A 19 10.53 9.00 -13.77
N GLY A 20 9.47 8.51 -13.11
CA GLY A 20 8.83 7.23 -13.43
C GLY A 20 8.26 7.19 -14.84
N LYS A 21 7.52 8.24 -15.24
CA LYS A 21 6.92 8.34 -16.60
C LYS A 21 7.97 8.38 -17.70
N LEU A 22 9.05 9.11 -17.48
CA LEU A 22 10.17 9.24 -18.42
C LEU A 22 11.13 8.06 -18.38
N LYS A 23 10.97 7.15 -17.42
CA LYS A 23 11.88 6.03 -17.15
C LYS A 23 13.35 6.48 -16.97
N SER A 24 13.57 7.65 -16.35
CA SER A 24 14.90 8.24 -16.20
C SER A 24 15.77 7.43 -15.24
N LYS A 25 16.88 6.89 -15.75
CA LYS A 25 17.85 6.14 -14.94
C LYS A 25 18.66 7.03 -14.02
N GLU A 26 18.89 8.26 -14.46
CA GLU A 26 19.61 9.29 -13.71
C GLU A 26 18.89 9.66 -12.41
N ALA A 27 17.57 9.40 -12.35
CA ALA A 27 16.73 9.64 -11.18
C ALA A 27 16.88 8.59 -10.07
N ILE A 28 17.45 7.42 -10.35
CA ILE A 28 17.37 6.27 -9.42
C ILE A 28 17.92 6.63 -8.04
N SER A 29 19.08 7.29 -7.97
CA SER A 29 19.65 7.70 -6.69
C SER A 29 18.75 8.66 -5.92
N PHE A 30 18.18 9.65 -6.60
CA PHE A 30 17.23 10.60 -6.00
C PHE A 30 16.00 9.87 -5.44
N LEU A 31 15.40 8.98 -6.24
CA LEU A 31 14.22 8.21 -5.83
C LEU A 31 14.52 7.30 -4.63
N ILE A 32 15.70 6.69 -4.57
CA ILE A 32 16.12 5.87 -3.43
C ILE A 32 16.20 6.70 -2.14
N GLU A 33 16.75 7.92 -2.22
CA GLU A 33 16.77 8.83 -1.07
C GLU A 33 15.37 9.27 -0.64
N CYS A 34 14.45 9.51 -1.59
CA CYS A 34 13.05 9.76 -1.25
C CYS A 34 12.42 8.58 -0.49
N VAL A 35 12.68 7.33 -0.90
CA VAL A 35 12.18 6.13 -0.21
C VAL A 35 12.77 5.94 1.20
N LYS A 36 13.94 6.52 1.50
CA LYS A 36 14.55 6.44 2.84
C LYS A 36 13.90 7.39 3.85
N ARG A 37 13.28 8.48 3.41
CA ARG A 37 12.69 9.51 4.28
C ARG A 37 11.30 9.07 4.76
N ASP A 38 11.22 8.72 6.04
CA ASP A 38 9.95 8.37 6.71
C ASP A 38 9.11 9.64 6.99
N GLY A 39 7.79 9.55 6.82
CA GLY A 39 6.86 10.65 7.07
C GLY A 39 6.62 11.65 5.93
N ASP A 40 7.12 11.39 4.72
CA ASP A 40 6.97 12.26 3.54
C ASP A 40 6.10 11.56 2.47
N CYS A 41 5.13 12.24 1.86
CA CYS A 41 4.27 11.64 0.83
C CYS A 41 5.04 11.18 -0.43
N SER A 42 6.28 11.63 -0.61
CA SER A 42 7.13 11.34 -1.77
C SER A 42 7.59 9.89 -1.88
N TYR A 43 7.69 9.12 -0.78
CA TYR A 43 8.20 7.74 -0.85
C TYR A 43 7.29 6.81 -1.67
N GLU A 44 5.97 7.02 -1.67
CA GLU A 44 5.04 6.20 -2.46
C GLU A 44 5.27 6.42 -3.95
N LYS A 45 5.37 7.70 -4.35
CA LYS A 45 5.66 8.09 -5.73
C LYS A 45 7.05 7.68 -6.17
N ALA A 46 8.02 7.76 -5.28
CA ALA A 46 9.37 7.29 -5.55
C ALA A 46 9.40 5.77 -5.76
N SER A 47 8.70 5.01 -4.92
CA SER A 47 8.57 3.55 -5.06
C SER A 47 7.89 3.15 -6.38
N GLU A 48 6.77 3.80 -6.72
CA GLU A 48 6.08 3.62 -8.01
C GLU A 48 7.01 3.92 -9.19
N ALA A 49 7.79 5.00 -9.12
CA ALA A 49 8.75 5.37 -10.15
C ALA A 49 9.86 4.32 -10.29
N LEU A 50 10.45 3.87 -9.18
CA LEU A 50 11.51 2.85 -9.17
C LEU A 50 11.06 1.52 -9.79
N ILE A 51 9.80 1.11 -9.58
CA ILE A 51 9.22 -0.09 -10.19
C ILE A 51 9.15 0.02 -11.73
N ASN A 52 8.92 1.24 -12.23
CA ASN A 52 8.77 1.55 -13.65
C ASN A 52 10.11 1.83 -14.37
N ILE A 53 11.17 2.12 -13.62
CA ILE A 53 12.51 2.43 -14.12
C ILE A 53 13.40 1.15 -14.08
N ALA A 54 14.52 1.20 -14.82
CA ALA A 54 15.59 0.21 -14.93
C ALA A 54 15.73 -0.82 -13.78
N LYS A 55 14.88 -1.85 -13.87
CA LYS A 55 14.62 -2.83 -12.81
C LYS A 55 15.89 -3.49 -12.26
N LYS A 56 16.88 -3.78 -13.10
CA LYS A 56 18.13 -4.44 -12.68
C LYS A 56 18.96 -3.54 -11.75
N GLU A 57 19.14 -2.28 -12.12
CA GLU A 57 19.94 -1.29 -11.37
C GLU A 57 19.27 -0.96 -10.03
N VAL A 58 17.95 -0.81 -10.03
CA VAL A 58 17.16 -0.64 -8.81
C VAL A 58 17.36 -1.80 -7.85
N ILE A 59 17.27 -3.05 -8.32
CA ILE A 59 17.46 -4.24 -7.47
C ILE A 59 18.88 -4.26 -6.87
N ASP A 60 19.92 -3.91 -7.65
CA ASP A 60 21.30 -3.86 -7.16
C ASP A 60 21.48 -2.86 -6.01
N ILE A 61 20.85 -1.69 -6.13
CA ILE A 61 20.91 -0.66 -5.08
C ILE A 61 20.12 -1.10 -3.84
N LEU A 62 18.91 -1.63 -4.02
CA LEU A 62 18.11 -2.14 -2.91
C LEU A 62 18.86 -3.23 -2.14
N GLU A 63 19.53 -4.16 -2.82
CA GLU A 63 20.35 -5.19 -2.18
C GLU A 63 21.47 -4.60 -1.32
N LYS A 64 22.16 -3.56 -1.82
CA LYS A 64 23.28 -2.92 -1.13
C LYS A 64 22.82 -2.14 0.10
N GLU A 65 21.66 -1.50 0.04
CA GLU A 65 21.18 -0.57 1.07
C GLU A 65 20.28 -1.26 2.11
N TYR A 66 19.66 -2.40 1.79
CA TYR A 66 18.64 -3.05 2.62
C TYR A 66 18.99 -3.18 4.12
N PHE A 67 20.17 -3.70 4.43
CA PHE A 67 20.61 -3.92 5.82
C PHE A 67 21.30 -2.72 6.46
N LYS A 68 21.52 -1.64 5.71
CA LYS A 68 22.06 -0.38 6.24
C LYS A 68 20.98 0.53 6.78
N GLU A 69 19.75 0.36 6.27
CA GLU A 69 18.63 1.24 6.53
C GLU A 69 17.61 0.64 7.52
N GLY A 70 16.74 1.51 8.03
CA GLY A 70 15.74 1.19 9.04
C GLY A 70 14.55 0.34 8.54
N THR A 71 13.59 0.11 9.44
CA THR A 71 12.38 -0.68 9.17
C THR A 71 11.51 -0.08 8.07
N HIS A 72 11.41 1.25 7.96
CA HIS A 72 10.66 1.94 6.92
C HIS A 72 11.19 1.55 5.51
N PHE A 73 12.44 1.88 5.22
CA PHE A 73 13.07 1.57 3.93
C PHE A 73 13.01 0.08 3.59
N ARG A 74 13.30 -0.81 4.55
CA ARG A 74 13.21 -2.26 4.33
C ARG A 74 11.81 -2.72 3.92
N THR A 75 10.75 -2.06 4.41
CA THR A 75 9.36 -2.39 4.03
C THR A 75 9.12 -2.03 2.57
N TRP A 76 9.45 -0.79 2.18
CA TRP A 76 9.31 -0.32 0.81
C TRP A 76 10.20 -1.06 -0.17
N ALA A 77 11.43 -1.39 0.22
CA ALA A 77 12.32 -2.22 -0.59
C ALA A 77 11.70 -3.58 -0.90
N VAL A 78 11.06 -4.25 0.08
CA VAL A 78 10.36 -5.52 -0.15
C VAL A 78 9.17 -5.33 -1.08
N GLU A 79 8.40 -4.26 -0.93
CA GLU A 79 7.26 -3.98 -1.82
C GLU A 79 7.70 -3.70 -3.27
N ILE A 80 8.76 -2.91 -3.46
CA ILE A 80 9.34 -2.64 -4.78
C ILE A 80 9.81 -3.97 -5.40
N LEU A 81 10.54 -4.79 -4.66
CA LEU A 81 10.99 -6.11 -5.12
C LEU A 81 9.81 -7.03 -5.45
N GLU A 82 8.77 -7.06 -4.62
CA GLU A 82 7.54 -7.79 -4.89
C GLU A 82 6.94 -7.37 -6.24
N LYS A 83 6.83 -6.06 -6.50
CA LYS A 83 6.22 -5.52 -7.73
C LYS A 83 7.12 -5.69 -8.96
N ILE A 84 8.44 -5.71 -8.80
CA ILE A 84 9.39 -6.03 -9.87
C ILE A 84 9.42 -7.55 -10.10
N LYS A 85 8.48 -8.07 -10.91
CA LYS A 85 8.37 -9.48 -11.30
C LYS A 85 9.53 -9.95 -12.19
N SER A 86 10.67 -10.26 -11.57
CA SER A 86 11.88 -10.73 -12.26
C SER A 86 12.60 -11.81 -11.45
N LYS A 87 13.34 -12.69 -12.14
CA LYS A 87 14.15 -13.73 -11.48
C LYS A 87 15.23 -13.17 -10.55
N LYS A 88 15.74 -11.97 -10.83
CA LYS A 88 16.71 -11.31 -9.96
C LYS A 88 16.06 -10.85 -8.65
N SER A 89 14.87 -10.27 -8.73
CA SER A 89 14.09 -9.90 -7.54
C SER A 89 13.71 -11.11 -6.70
N GLU A 90 13.22 -12.19 -7.32
CA GLU A 90 12.94 -13.46 -6.63
C GLU A 90 14.16 -13.99 -5.86
N LYS A 91 15.33 -14.01 -6.51
CA LYS A 91 16.60 -14.44 -5.87
C LYS A 91 16.98 -13.55 -4.69
N LEU A 92 16.82 -12.24 -4.82
CA LEU A 92 17.11 -11.31 -3.73
C LEU A 92 16.13 -11.53 -2.57
N LEU A 93 14.83 -11.62 -2.83
CA LEU A 93 13.82 -11.89 -1.80
C LEU A 93 14.11 -13.20 -1.05
N LEU A 94 14.50 -14.28 -1.75
CA LEU A 94 14.93 -15.53 -1.10
C LEU A 94 16.14 -15.32 -0.17
N LYS A 95 17.15 -14.58 -0.64
CA LYS A 95 18.34 -14.24 0.17
C LYS A 95 17.97 -13.39 1.38
N LEU A 96 17.05 -12.44 1.24
CA LEU A 96 16.61 -11.59 2.34
C LEU A 96 15.79 -12.38 3.37
N LEU A 97 14.94 -13.31 2.93
CA LEU A 97 14.15 -14.17 3.82
C LEU A 97 15.04 -14.99 4.78
N ASP A 98 16.20 -15.43 4.29
CA ASP A 98 17.16 -16.22 5.06
C ASP A 98 17.99 -15.37 6.04
N LYS A 99 18.20 -14.09 5.73
CA LYS A 99 19.07 -13.20 6.50
C LYS A 99 18.34 -12.29 7.47
N ASP A 100 17.13 -11.84 7.14
CA ASP A 100 16.38 -10.93 8.00
C ASP A 100 15.84 -11.68 9.23
N LYS A 101 16.11 -11.12 10.42
CA LYS A 101 15.72 -11.70 11.70
C LYS A 101 14.35 -11.19 12.17
N ASN A 102 13.85 -10.09 11.61
CA ASN A 102 12.59 -9.48 12.01
C ASN A 102 11.42 -10.27 11.40
N ILE A 103 10.53 -10.79 12.26
CA ILE A 103 9.42 -11.64 11.82
C ILE A 103 8.45 -10.93 10.88
N THR A 104 8.15 -9.65 11.11
CA THR A 104 7.32 -8.83 10.23
C THR A 104 7.94 -8.69 8.84
N LYS A 105 9.26 -8.49 8.75
CA LYS A 105 9.98 -8.43 7.47
C LYS A 105 10.03 -9.79 6.77
N LYS A 106 10.32 -10.87 7.50
CA LYS A 106 10.23 -12.23 6.95
C LYS A 106 8.84 -12.54 6.40
N THR A 107 7.80 -12.10 7.10
CA THR A 107 6.40 -12.25 6.68
C THR A 107 6.14 -11.48 5.37
N ALA A 108 6.54 -10.21 5.29
CA ALA A 108 6.42 -9.41 4.07
C ALA A 108 7.16 -10.06 2.87
N ILE A 109 8.40 -10.49 3.09
CA ILE A 109 9.24 -11.13 2.06
C ILE A 109 8.61 -12.45 1.59
N ALA A 110 8.17 -13.29 2.51
CA ALA A 110 7.51 -14.56 2.22
C ALA A 110 6.24 -14.35 1.38
N TYR A 111 5.43 -13.35 1.74
CA TYR A 111 4.25 -12.99 0.97
C TYR A 111 4.59 -12.47 -0.42
N GLY A 112 5.62 -11.63 -0.52
CA GLY A 112 6.14 -11.16 -1.79
C GLY A 112 6.61 -12.31 -2.70
N LEU A 113 7.31 -13.30 -2.14
CA LEU A 113 7.72 -14.52 -2.85
C LEU A 113 6.54 -15.36 -3.33
N CYS A 114 5.48 -15.47 -2.53
CA CYS A 114 4.23 -16.10 -2.95
C CYS A 114 3.60 -15.38 -4.16
N LYS A 115 3.61 -14.05 -4.17
CA LYS A 115 3.16 -13.23 -5.30
C LYS A 115 4.13 -13.23 -6.49
N HIS A 116 5.35 -13.72 -6.32
CA HIS A 116 6.25 -14.06 -7.42
C HIS A 116 6.02 -15.48 -7.94
N PHE A 117 5.10 -16.24 -7.31
CA PHE A 117 4.83 -17.65 -7.57
C PHE A 117 6.10 -18.51 -7.43
N SER A 118 6.98 -18.14 -6.49
CA SER A 118 8.26 -18.81 -6.29
C SER A 118 8.04 -20.21 -5.72
N LYS A 119 8.34 -21.24 -6.52
CA LYS A 119 8.37 -22.64 -6.06
C LYS A 119 9.50 -22.86 -5.04
N ALA A 120 10.63 -22.17 -5.21
CA ALA A 120 11.79 -22.29 -4.33
C ALA A 120 11.52 -21.75 -2.90
N ALA A 121 10.59 -20.80 -2.77
CA ALA A 121 10.22 -20.25 -1.47
C ALA A 121 9.31 -21.18 -0.66
N ILE A 122 8.59 -22.12 -1.29
CA ILE A 122 7.53 -22.93 -0.67
C ILE A 122 7.97 -23.55 0.67
N PRO A 123 9.11 -24.25 0.78
CA PRO A 123 9.51 -24.87 2.06
C PRO A 123 9.74 -23.84 3.17
N LYS A 124 10.28 -22.66 2.81
CA LYS A 124 10.56 -21.59 3.77
C LYS A 124 9.27 -20.91 4.24
N VAL A 125 8.29 -20.74 3.36
CA VAL A 125 6.99 -20.18 3.72
C VAL A 125 6.16 -21.16 4.54
N LEU A 126 6.20 -22.46 4.22
CA LEU A 126 5.59 -23.50 5.06
C LEU A 126 6.17 -23.48 6.48
N ASN A 127 7.50 -23.36 6.62
CA ASN A 127 8.13 -23.22 7.92
C ASN A 127 7.60 -22.01 8.72
N LEU A 128 7.33 -20.87 8.06
CA LEU A 128 6.70 -19.71 8.72
C LEU A 128 5.24 -19.95 9.09
N LEU A 129 4.48 -20.70 8.28
CA LEU A 129 3.11 -21.08 8.65
C LEU A 129 3.08 -21.95 9.91
N ASP A 130 4.06 -22.86 10.04
CA ASP A 130 4.15 -23.78 11.18
C ASP A 130 4.69 -23.11 12.46
N ASN A 131 5.70 -22.23 12.33
CA ASN A 131 6.38 -21.60 13.47
C ASN A 131 5.82 -20.22 13.85
N GLY A 132 4.89 -19.70 13.06
CA GLY A 132 4.29 -18.38 13.27
C GLY A 132 4.88 -17.30 12.37
N TYR A 133 4.02 -16.35 12.02
CA TYR A 133 4.32 -15.18 11.20
C TYR A 133 3.45 -14.01 11.66
N ASP A 134 3.73 -12.81 11.17
CA ASP A 134 2.99 -11.61 11.53
C ASP A 134 1.63 -11.56 10.82
N ARG A 135 0.60 -12.08 11.48
CA ARG A 135 -0.78 -12.11 10.96
C ARG A 135 -1.43 -10.73 10.88
N SER A 136 -0.90 -9.73 11.58
CA SER A 136 -1.42 -8.36 11.49
C SER A 136 -1.03 -7.69 10.17
N LEU A 137 0.04 -8.18 9.51
CA LEU A 137 0.55 -7.61 8.28
C LEU A 137 -0.17 -8.16 7.04
N VAL A 138 -0.19 -9.48 6.87
CA VAL A 138 -0.73 -10.16 5.68
C VAL A 138 -1.19 -11.58 6.02
N ASN A 139 -2.06 -12.14 5.18
CA ASN A 139 -2.41 -13.56 5.25
C ASN A 139 -1.46 -14.42 4.40
N LEU A 140 -0.48 -15.09 5.02
CA LEU A 140 0.43 -16.00 4.29
C LEU A 140 -0.27 -17.25 3.74
N GLU A 141 -1.37 -17.70 4.34
CA GLU A 141 -2.16 -18.82 3.82
C GLU A 141 -2.78 -18.46 2.47
N GLU A 142 -3.25 -17.21 2.31
CA GLU A 142 -3.70 -16.68 1.01
C GLU A 142 -2.56 -16.73 -0.02
N GLY A 143 -1.39 -16.20 0.34
CA GLY A 143 -0.22 -16.22 -0.54
C GLY A 143 0.14 -17.64 -0.98
N MET A 144 0.14 -18.59 -0.05
CA MET A 144 0.46 -19.99 -0.34
C MET A 144 -0.60 -20.68 -1.19
N TYR A 145 -1.87 -20.43 -0.93
CA TYR A 145 -2.97 -20.93 -1.77
C TYR A 145 -2.80 -20.45 -3.21
N VAL A 146 -2.64 -19.14 -3.43
CA VAL A 146 -2.48 -18.58 -4.78
C VAL A 146 -1.22 -19.12 -5.46
N ASN A 147 -0.10 -19.18 -4.74
CA ASN A 147 1.17 -19.71 -5.27
C ASN A 147 1.01 -21.17 -5.75
N HIS A 148 0.33 -22.02 -4.99
CA HIS A 148 0.09 -23.42 -5.37
C HIS A 148 -0.85 -23.54 -6.58
N ILE A 149 -1.97 -22.80 -6.58
CA ILE A 149 -2.94 -22.85 -7.69
C ILE A 149 -2.29 -22.42 -8.99
N VAL A 150 -1.57 -21.30 -9.00
CA VAL A 150 -0.90 -20.78 -10.22
C VAL A 150 0.18 -21.75 -10.72
N ASN A 151 0.86 -22.44 -9.81
CA ASN A 151 1.89 -23.41 -10.17
C ASN A 151 1.36 -24.82 -10.47
N GLY A 152 0.04 -25.06 -10.35
CA GLY A 152 -0.57 -26.38 -10.53
C GLY A 152 -0.14 -27.40 -9.47
N LEU A 153 0.17 -26.95 -8.25
CA LEU A 153 0.63 -27.79 -7.15
C LEU A 153 -0.53 -28.15 -6.22
N ASN A 154 -0.55 -29.39 -5.77
CA ASN A 154 -1.49 -29.84 -4.74
C ASN A 154 -0.84 -29.81 -3.35
N HIS A 155 -1.61 -29.47 -2.32
CA HIS A 155 -1.16 -29.50 -0.93
C HIS A 155 -2.33 -29.89 -0.02
N ARG A 156 -2.06 -30.68 1.02
CA ARG A 156 -3.10 -31.17 1.96
C ARG A 156 -3.92 -30.03 2.59
N ASP A 157 -3.28 -28.88 2.81
CA ASP A 157 -3.86 -27.72 3.46
C ASP A 157 -4.54 -26.73 2.50
N LEU A 158 -4.62 -27.02 1.18
CA LEU A 158 -5.26 -26.12 0.21
C LEU A 158 -6.69 -25.75 0.59
N LYS A 159 -7.47 -26.73 1.08
CA LYS A 159 -8.85 -26.51 1.52
C LYS A 159 -8.89 -25.55 2.72
N LYS A 160 -8.05 -25.80 3.73
CA LYS A 160 -7.91 -24.96 4.91
C LYS A 160 -7.53 -23.52 4.54
N TRP A 161 -6.53 -23.34 3.68
CA TRP A 161 -6.10 -22.01 3.24
C TRP A 161 -7.20 -21.27 2.46
N LYS A 162 -8.00 -21.99 1.65
CA LYS A 162 -9.15 -21.41 0.95
C LYS A 162 -10.24 -20.93 1.92
N GLU A 163 -10.48 -21.70 2.98
CA GLU A 163 -11.44 -21.36 4.02
C GLU A 163 -10.99 -20.11 4.78
N SER A 164 -9.71 -20.01 5.16
CA SER A 164 -9.20 -18.83 5.89
C SER A 164 -9.31 -17.53 5.08
N ILE A 165 -9.14 -17.57 3.76
CA ILE A 165 -9.37 -16.41 2.87
C ILE A 165 -10.84 -15.98 2.91
N SER A 166 -11.76 -16.95 2.91
CA SER A 166 -13.20 -16.68 2.95
C SER A 166 -13.60 -16.05 4.28
N ASP A 167 -13.08 -16.58 5.39
CA ASP A 167 -13.33 -16.07 6.74
C ASP A 167 -12.82 -14.63 6.89
N GLU A 168 -11.62 -14.33 6.40
CA GLU A 168 -11.04 -13.00 6.45
C GLU A 168 -11.88 -11.99 5.66
N LYS A 169 -12.34 -12.37 4.46
CA LYS A 169 -13.24 -11.52 3.65
C LYS A 169 -14.55 -11.21 4.38
N ILE A 170 -15.13 -12.20 5.07
CA ILE A 170 -16.35 -12.01 5.85
C ILE A 170 -16.09 -11.06 7.02
N ARG A 171 -14.96 -11.21 7.73
CA ARG A 171 -14.58 -10.34 8.86
C ARG A 171 -14.41 -8.89 8.42
N VAL A 172 -13.64 -8.64 7.35
CA VAL A 172 -13.42 -7.29 6.80
C VAL A 172 -14.75 -6.67 6.33
N LYS A 173 -15.60 -7.45 5.65
CA LYS A 173 -16.92 -6.98 5.20
C LYS A 173 -17.79 -6.56 6.39
N LYS A 174 -17.87 -7.40 7.43
CA LYS A 174 -18.63 -7.08 8.65
C LYS A 174 -18.09 -5.85 9.37
N ALA A 175 -16.78 -5.70 9.48
CA ALA A 175 -16.14 -4.53 10.09
C ALA A 175 -16.49 -3.25 9.32
N MET A 176 -16.42 -3.29 7.99
CA MET A 176 -16.79 -2.16 7.13
C MET A 176 -18.29 -1.81 7.24
N GLU A 177 -19.17 -2.82 7.29
CA GLU A 177 -20.61 -2.62 7.51
C GLU A 177 -20.90 -1.99 8.88
N SER A 178 -20.18 -2.37 9.94
CA SER A 178 -20.35 -1.74 11.26
C SER A 178 -19.93 -0.26 11.28
N MET A 179 -18.86 0.11 10.58
CA MET A 179 -18.42 1.52 10.52
C MET A 179 -19.40 2.41 9.76
N ILE A 180 -20.10 1.88 8.75
CA ILE A 180 -21.12 2.63 8.00
C ILE A 180 -22.39 2.83 8.84
N ASN A 181 -22.78 1.85 9.66
CA ASN A 181 -24.03 1.91 10.42
C ASN A 181 -23.98 2.87 11.62
N GLU A 182 -22.81 3.23 12.13
CA GLU A 182 -22.66 4.18 13.24
C GLU A 182 -22.88 5.65 12.82
N ASP A 183 -22.59 6.01 11.56
CA ASP A 183 -22.64 7.41 11.08
C ASP A 183 -23.99 7.82 10.44
N VAL A 184 -24.80 6.85 9.98
CA VAL A 184 -26.00 7.15 9.17
C VAL A 184 -27.27 7.37 10.02
N ASN A 185 -27.24 7.01 11.31
CA ASN A 185 -28.43 7.02 12.18
C ASN A 185 -28.49 8.18 13.20
N THR A 186 -27.59 9.17 13.10
CA THR A 186 -27.80 10.45 13.78
C THR A 186 -28.58 11.37 12.85
N PRO A 187 -29.86 11.68 13.12
CA PRO A 187 -30.54 12.71 12.36
C PRO A 187 -29.77 14.02 12.59
N VAL A 188 -29.08 14.49 11.56
CA VAL A 188 -28.50 15.84 11.54
C VAL A 188 -29.65 16.79 11.85
N LYS A 189 -29.70 17.31 13.08
CA LYS A 189 -30.59 18.41 13.43
C LYS A 189 -30.21 19.58 12.54
N ARG A 190 -30.91 19.73 11.41
CA ARG A 190 -30.88 20.97 10.66
C ARG A 190 -31.51 22.00 11.59
N GLU A 191 -30.74 23.00 11.99
CA GLU A 191 -31.33 24.18 12.62
C GLU A 191 -32.33 24.76 11.62
N GLU A 192 -33.62 24.72 11.97
CA GLU A 192 -34.65 25.32 11.15
C GLU A 192 -34.44 26.83 11.16
N ILE A 193 -34.05 27.40 10.01
CA ILE A 193 -33.91 28.84 9.87
C ILE A 193 -35.28 29.48 10.11
N GLY A 194 -35.39 30.31 11.14
CA GLY A 194 -36.60 31.01 11.50
C GLY A 194 -37.03 31.97 10.38
N ARG A 195 -38.35 32.07 10.13
CA ARG A 195 -38.91 32.94 9.09
C ARG A 195 -38.40 34.39 9.14
N ASN A 196 -38.05 34.90 10.31
CA ASN A 196 -37.58 36.28 10.51
C ASN A 196 -36.05 36.42 10.55
N ASP A 197 -35.29 35.32 10.53
CA ASP A 197 -33.84 35.34 10.64
C ASP A 197 -33.19 35.89 9.37
N PRO A 198 -31.95 36.41 9.44
CA PRO A 198 -31.19 36.79 8.26
C PRO A 198 -31.11 35.64 7.26
N CYS A 199 -31.42 35.91 5.99
CA CYS A 199 -31.42 34.89 4.96
C CYS A 199 -29.98 34.45 4.65
N PRO A 200 -29.67 33.14 4.66
CA PRO A 200 -28.30 32.62 4.51
C PRO A 200 -27.69 32.87 3.12
N CYS A 201 -28.47 33.32 2.13
CA CYS A 201 -27.96 33.66 0.79
C CYS A 201 -27.18 34.98 0.71
N GLY A 202 -26.94 35.64 1.85
CA GLY A 202 -26.17 36.90 1.91
C GLY A 202 -26.94 38.14 1.43
N SER A 203 -28.25 38.02 1.17
CA SER A 203 -29.05 39.15 0.66
C SER A 203 -29.31 40.30 1.64
N GLY A 204 -28.97 40.12 2.92
CA GLY A 204 -29.31 41.07 4.00
C GLY A 204 -30.80 41.14 4.36
N LYS A 205 -31.68 40.34 3.72
CA LYS A 205 -33.13 40.31 3.98
C LYS A 205 -33.49 39.20 4.97
N LYS A 206 -34.64 39.32 5.66
CA LYS A 206 -35.22 38.23 6.45
C LYS A 206 -35.57 37.03 5.56
N TYR A 207 -35.42 35.79 6.05
CA TYR A 207 -35.61 34.56 5.29
C TYR A 207 -36.98 34.50 4.59
N LYS A 208 -38.07 34.89 5.29
CA LYS A 208 -39.42 34.98 4.72
C LYS A 208 -39.56 35.94 3.54
N LYS A 209 -38.73 37.00 3.48
CA LYS A 209 -38.78 38.01 2.41
C LYS A 209 -37.77 37.73 1.29
N CYS A 210 -37.04 36.62 1.37
CA CYS A 210 -36.04 36.23 0.38
C CYS A 210 -36.28 34.80 -0.09
N CYS A 211 -35.50 33.83 0.41
CA CYS A 211 -35.51 32.48 -0.17
C CYS A 211 -36.80 31.70 0.13
N LEU A 212 -37.55 32.04 1.19
CA LEU A 212 -38.81 31.36 1.50
C LEU A 212 -39.94 31.67 0.49
N ASN A 213 -39.99 32.91 -0.03
CA ASN A 213 -41.07 33.38 -0.91
C ASN A 213 -40.66 33.43 -2.39
N ARG A 214 -39.49 32.89 -2.77
CA ARG A 214 -39.01 32.91 -4.17
C ARG A 214 -39.69 31.87 -5.09
N GLY A 215 -40.70 31.15 -4.61
CA GLY A 215 -41.52 30.23 -5.42
C GLY A 215 -42.92 30.75 -5.67
N GLY A 216 -43.06 31.85 -6.42
CA GLY A 216 -44.37 32.45 -6.73
C GLY A 216 -44.38 33.24 -8.04
N LYS A 217 -44.45 32.51 -9.15
CA LYS A 217 -45.26 32.82 -10.33
C LYS A 217 -45.87 31.50 -10.81
#